data_AF-A0A2M7CFT7-F1
#
_entry.id   AF-A0A2M7CFT7-F1
#
_cell.length_a   1.000
_cell.length_b   1.000
_cell.length_c   1.000
_cell.angle_alpha   90.00
_cell.angle_beta   90.00
_cell.angle_gamma   90.00
#
_symmetry.space_group_name_H-M   'P 1'
#
loop_
_entity.id
_entity.type
_entity.pdbx_description
1 polymer ?
#
loop_
_entity_poly.entity_id
_entity_poly.type
_entity_poly.pdbx_seq_one_letter_code
_entity_poly.pdbx_strand_id
1 'polypeptide(L)'
;MAKEKCQLCGQSKAKRKCKVKGDIGICPVCCSKLRSDGCGDCTYYEASIRYHSEKSEKPQRERHFITPINPEIDEECDRILSMVESGHLSRGENLMRELYKKYPNYHTVLYGMGVCCALQEKFEEAVGFFKRAVAIFPYLTEAHFNMAMAYIKLGDIAGVVKAFREVIRVGGDKALVSEAKRRLDDLDKTVRKLNGLSLDAFLKNSETFGEAFEALQNHQFALAIGLFRRVLSTDPKHVQSWGNLGLAYAGIGERSRALECLDKALELDPDYEIAAVNRIGIEKMREGERLEWKMDSVDYYRDYKVRGKKSYIAEILGNLGDFLKK
;
A
#
# COMPACT_ATOMS: atom_id res chain seq x y z
N MET A 1 34.52 -16.43 -42.96
CA MET A 1 34.49 -17.43 -41.87
C MET A 1 33.05 -17.88 -41.65
N ALA A 2 32.78 -19.18 -41.73
CA ALA A 2 31.44 -19.73 -41.60
C ALA A 2 30.83 -19.34 -40.24
N LYS A 3 29.56 -18.93 -40.24
CA LYS A 3 28.85 -18.58 -39.00
C LYS A 3 28.58 -19.87 -38.23
N GLU A 4 29.43 -20.19 -37.25
CA GLU A 4 29.27 -21.38 -36.41
C GLU A 4 27.87 -21.45 -35.79
N LYS A 5 27.25 -22.63 -35.89
CA LYS A 5 25.96 -22.92 -35.25
C LYS A 5 26.17 -23.19 -33.76
N CYS A 6 25.14 -22.92 -32.97
CA CYS A 6 25.11 -23.23 -31.55
C CYS A 6 25.34 -24.73 -31.34
N GLN A 7 26.37 -25.07 -30.58
CA GLN A 7 26.74 -26.46 -30.32
C GLN A 7 25.79 -27.17 -29.34
N LEU A 8 24.85 -26.45 -28.72
CA LEU A 8 23.79 -27.06 -27.89
C LEU A 8 22.51 -27.38 -28.68
N CYS A 9 22.02 -26.46 -29.50
CA CYS A 9 20.74 -26.64 -30.18
C CYS A 9 20.86 -26.90 -31.69
N GLY A 10 22.00 -26.62 -32.32
CA GLY A 10 22.21 -26.73 -33.77
C GLY A 10 21.35 -25.81 -34.64
N GLN A 11 20.38 -25.09 -34.07
CA GLN A 11 19.38 -24.32 -34.80
C GLN A 11 19.78 -22.85 -35.00
N SER A 12 20.32 -22.21 -33.96
CA SER A 12 20.66 -20.79 -33.98
C SER A 12 22.16 -20.57 -34.14
N LYS A 13 22.56 -19.38 -34.62
CA LYS A 13 23.97 -18.99 -34.67
C LYS A 13 24.58 -18.90 -33.27
N ALA A 14 25.78 -19.45 -33.08
CA ALA A 14 26.60 -19.21 -31.90
C ALA A 14 27.04 -17.74 -31.86
N LYS A 15 26.79 -17.05 -30.74
CA LYS A 15 27.16 -15.64 -30.58
C LYS A 15 28.11 -15.39 -29.40
N ARG A 16 28.40 -16.43 -28.60
CA ARG A 16 29.24 -16.36 -27.40
C ARG A 16 29.81 -17.73 -27.08
N LYS A 17 30.83 -17.79 -26.23
CA LYS A 17 31.39 -19.03 -25.68
C LYS A 17 30.86 -19.29 -24.27
N CYS A 18 30.63 -20.56 -23.93
CA CYS A 18 30.12 -20.98 -22.62
C CYS A 18 31.17 -21.74 -21.81
N LYS A 19 31.80 -21.08 -20.84
CA LYS A 19 32.80 -21.71 -19.95
C LYS A 19 32.23 -22.88 -19.15
N VAL A 20 30.99 -22.76 -18.67
CA VAL A 20 30.27 -23.82 -17.92
C VAL A 20 30.07 -25.10 -18.73
N LYS A 21 30.13 -25.02 -20.06
CA LYS A 21 30.01 -26.17 -20.97
C LYS A 21 31.30 -26.41 -21.78
N GLY A 22 32.46 -26.05 -21.22
CA GLY A 22 33.75 -26.35 -21.85
C GLY A 22 34.04 -25.50 -23.09
N ASP A 23 33.77 -24.19 -23.01
CA ASP A 23 34.07 -23.19 -24.05
C ASP A 23 33.39 -23.38 -25.42
N ILE A 24 32.27 -24.11 -25.44
CA ILE A 24 31.47 -24.28 -26.65
C ILE A 24 30.81 -22.97 -27.12
N GLY A 25 30.66 -22.84 -28.44
CA GLY A 25 29.87 -21.79 -29.09
C GLY A 25 28.37 -21.99 -28.83
N ILE A 26 27.73 -21.02 -28.17
CA ILE A 26 26.32 -21.09 -27.73
C ILE A 26 25.51 -19.87 -28.22
N CYS A 27 24.20 -20.05 -28.42
CA CYS A 27 23.30 -18.96 -28.83
C CYS A 27 22.74 -18.13 -27.64
N PRO A 28 22.16 -16.94 -27.93
CA PRO A 28 21.45 -16.08 -26.97
C PRO A 28 20.36 -16.78 -26.12
N VAL A 29 19.65 -17.74 -26.70
CA VAL A 29 18.53 -18.42 -26.02
C VAL A 29 19.05 -19.52 -25.10
N CYS A 30 19.88 -20.43 -25.63
CA CYS A 30 20.40 -21.56 -24.87
C CYS A 30 21.22 -21.13 -23.64
N CYS A 31 22.10 -20.12 -23.76
CA CYS A 31 22.85 -19.69 -22.57
C CYS A 31 21.94 -19.00 -21.53
N SER A 32 20.81 -18.40 -21.93
CA SER A 32 19.87 -17.82 -20.96
C SER A 32 19.18 -18.90 -20.15
N LYS A 33 18.83 -20.03 -20.79
CA LYS A 33 18.23 -21.19 -20.14
C LYS A 33 19.24 -21.95 -19.25
N LEU A 34 20.52 -21.93 -19.62
CA LEU A 34 21.59 -22.63 -18.92
C LEU A 34 22.24 -21.79 -17.79
N ARG A 35 21.71 -20.61 -17.46
CA ARG A 35 22.31 -19.76 -16.41
C ARG A 35 22.28 -20.49 -15.07
N SER A 36 23.39 -20.41 -14.36
CA SER A 36 23.59 -20.94 -13.02
C SER A 36 24.63 -20.11 -12.28
N ASP A 37 24.87 -20.40 -11.00
CA ASP A 37 25.84 -19.68 -10.15
C ASP A 37 27.27 -19.72 -10.71
N GLY A 38 27.61 -20.73 -11.52
CA GLY A 38 28.88 -20.83 -12.24
C GLY A 38 29.08 -19.81 -13.38
N CYS A 39 28.11 -18.91 -13.61
CA CYS A 39 28.19 -17.86 -14.62
C CYS A 39 28.75 -16.53 -14.09
N GLY A 40 29.13 -16.43 -12.80
CA GLY A 40 29.64 -15.20 -12.17
C GLY A 40 30.71 -14.47 -13.00
N ASP A 41 31.72 -15.19 -13.49
CA ASP A 41 32.85 -14.63 -14.26
C ASP A 41 32.59 -14.51 -15.78
N CYS A 42 31.31 -14.45 -16.18
CA CYS A 42 30.91 -14.32 -17.58
C CYS A 42 30.44 -12.90 -17.88
N THR A 43 31.15 -12.20 -18.76
CA THR A 43 30.83 -10.82 -19.16
C THR A 43 29.39 -10.66 -19.69
N TYR A 44 28.86 -11.68 -20.36
CA TYR A 44 27.47 -11.68 -20.84
C TYR A 44 26.43 -11.89 -19.72
N TYR A 45 26.83 -12.55 -18.62
CA TYR A 45 25.99 -12.73 -17.44
C TYR A 45 26.00 -11.46 -16.58
N GLU A 46 27.17 -10.88 -16.32
CA GLU A 46 27.33 -9.59 -15.64
C GLU A 46 26.54 -8.48 -16.35
N ALA A 47 26.67 -8.36 -17.67
CA ALA A 47 25.90 -7.39 -18.46
C ALA A 47 24.38 -7.64 -18.36
N SER A 48 23.96 -8.90 -18.22
CA SER A 48 22.55 -9.23 -18.01
C SER A 48 22.07 -8.82 -16.62
N ILE A 49 22.87 -9.04 -15.56
CA ILE A 49 22.54 -8.61 -14.20
C ILE A 49 22.41 -7.08 -14.17
N ARG A 50 23.39 -6.36 -14.72
CA ARG A 50 23.37 -4.89 -14.81
C ARG A 50 22.16 -4.36 -15.57
N TYR A 51 21.81 -4.98 -16.70
CA TYR A 51 20.60 -4.62 -17.43
C TYR A 51 19.32 -4.88 -16.62
N HIS A 52 19.26 -5.94 -15.80
CA HIS A 52 18.09 -6.22 -14.96
C HIS A 52 17.98 -5.24 -13.79
N SER A 53 19.10 -4.90 -13.13
CA SER A 53 19.12 -3.90 -12.06
C SER A 53 18.76 -2.50 -12.57
N GLU A 54 19.24 -2.10 -13.75
CA GLU A 54 18.88 -0.83 -14.38
C GLU A 54 17.43 -0.81 -14.89
N LYS A 55 16.85 -1.97 -15.25
CA LYS A 55 15.46 -2.06 -15.70
C LYS A 55 14.46 -1.93 -14.53
N SER A 56 14.83 -2.39 -13.32
CA SER A 56 14.04 -2.11 -12.12
C SER A 56 14.05 -0.64 -11.72
N GLU A 57 15.03 0.15 -12.18
CA GLU A 57 15.20 1.57 -11.83
C GLU A 57 14.66 2.56 -12.86
N LYS A 58 14.11 2.10 -14.00
CA LYS A 58 13.53 3.04 -14.97
C LYS A 58 12.23 3.65 -14.43
N PRO A 59 12.09 4.99 -14.37
CA PRO A 59 10.79 5.61 -14.14
C PRO A 59 9.82 5.08 -15.21
N GLN A 60 8.62 4.69 -14.79
CA GLN A 60 7.57 4.26 -15.71
C GLN A 60 7.46 5.33 -16.79
N ARG A 61 7.63 4.94 -18.07
CA ARG A 61 7.38 5.84 -19.21
C ARG A 61 6.01 6.45 -19.00
N GLU A 62 5.94 7.77 -18.84
CA GLU A 62 4.69 8.52 -18.78
C GLU A 62 3.88 8.12 -20.02
N ARG A 63 2.83 7.33 -19.80
CA ARG A 63 1.89 6.97 -20.87
C ARG A 63 1.34 8.29 -21.35
N HIS A 64 1.68 8.66 -22.59
CA HIS A 64 1.15 9.88 -23.18
C HIS A 64 -0.37 9.73 -23.20
N PHE A 65 -1.04 10.56 -22.40
CA PHE A 65 -2.48 10.59 -22.28
C PHE A 65 -3.05 11.13 -23.59
N ILE A 66 -3.75 10.28 -24.33
CA ILE A 66 -4.54 10.69 -25.49
C ILE A 66 -5.94 10.16 -25.24
N THR A 67 -6.76 10.97 -24.58
CA THR A 67 -8.21 10.71 -24.48
C THR A 67 -8.95 11.79 -25.25
N PRO A 68 -9.91 11.42 -26.10
CA PRO A 68 -10.78 12.40 -26.75
C PRO A 68 -11.60 13.13 -25.68
N ILE A 69 -11.46 14.44 -25.60
CA ILE A 69 -12.32 15.31 -24.78
C ILE A 69 -13.62 15.52 -25.57
N ASN A 70 -14.75 15.25 -24.95
CA ASN A 70 -16.07 15.52 -25.49
C ASN A 70 -16.80 16.53 -24.59
N PRO A 71 -16.80 17.83 -24.97
CA PRO A 71 -17.41 18.89 -24.18
C PRO A 71 -18.89 18.65 -23.86
N GLU A 72 -19.65 18.03 -24.75
CA GLU A 72 -21.08 17.77 -24.52
C GLU A 72 -21.31 16.78 -23.37
N ILE A 73 -20.42 15.79 -23.24
CA ILE A 73 -20.47 14.82 -22.13
C ILE A 73 -20.00 15.48 -20.83
N ASP A 74 -18.95 16.30 -20.90
CA ASP A 74 -18.44 17.04 -19.74
C ASP A 74 -19.51 17.99 -19.20
N GLU A 75 -20.16 18.79 -20.05
CA GLU A 75 -21.26 19.69 -19.67
C GLU A 75 -22.47 18.94 -19.08
N GLU A 76 -22.82 17.78 -19.64
CA GLU A 76 -23.90 16.96 -19.07
C GLU A 76 -23.52 16.40 -17.69
N CYS A 77 -22.28 15.95 -17.50
CA CYS A 77 -21.77 15.56 -16.19
C CYS A 77 -21.85 16.72 -15.19
N ASP A 78 -21.41 17.92 -15.56
CA ASP A 78 -21.44 19.10 -14.70
C ASP A 78 -22.88 19.48 -14.30
N ARG A 79 -23.82 19.45 -15.25
CA ARG A 79 -25.26 19.66 -14.96
C ARG A 79 -25.79 18.65 -13.93
N ILE A 80 -25.45 17.37 -14.11
CA ILE A 80 -25.89 16.31 -13.19
C ILE A 80 -25.27 16.52 -11.81
N LEU A 81 -23.98 16.83 -11.73
CA LEU A 81 -23.30 17.05 -10.46
C LEU A 81 -23.82 18.27 -9.70
N SER A 82 -24.05 19.39 -10.39
CA SER A 82 -24.69 20.57 -9.78
C SER A 82 -26.07 20.27 -9.20
N MET A 83 -26.86 19.44 -9.89
CA MET A 83 -28.16 18.98 -9.40
C MET A 83 -28.03 18.08 -8.15
N VAL A 84 -27.03 17.19 -8.14
CA VAL A 84 -26.73 16.32 -6.99
C VAL A 84 -26.33 17.16 -5.77
N GLU A 85 -25.44 18.14 -5.95
CA GLU A 85 -24.99 19.07 -4.90
C GLU A 85 -26.14 19.92 -4.35
N SER A 86 -27.13 20.24 -5.19
CA SER A 86 -28.36 20.94 -4.79
C SER A 86 -29.37 20.05 -4.03
N GLY A 87 -29.01 18.79 -3.72
CA GLY A 87 -29.81 17.88 -2.90
C GLY A 87 -30.70 16.91 -3.68
N HIS A 88 -30.73 16.98 -5.02
CA HIS A 88 -31.53 16.06 -5.84
C HIS A 88 -30.77 14.75 -6.16
N LEU A 89 -30.22 14.12 -5.11
CA LEU A 89 -29.27 13.00 -5.21
C LEU A 89 -29.81 11.82 -6.03
N SER A 90 -31.01 11.33 -5.75
CA SER A 90 -31.57 10.14 -6.45
C SER A 90 -31.77 10.38 -7.94
N ARG A 91 -32.20 11.58 -8.33
CA ARG A 91 -32.40 11.92 -9.74
C ARG A 91 -31.06 12.04 -10.47
N GLY A 92 -30.10 12.74 -9.87
CA GLY A 92 -28.77 12.90 -10.45
C GLY A 92 -28.01 11.59 -10.56
N GLU A 93 -28.11 10.72 -9.56
CA GLU A 93 -27.54 9.37 -9.63
C GLU A 93 -28.10 8.58 -10.81
N ASN A 94 -29.42 8.59 -11.01
CA ASN A 94 -30.04 7.88 -12.11
C ASN A 94 -29.54 8.38 -13.47
N LEU A 95 -29.46 9.69 -13.66
CA LEU A 95 -28.92 10.28 -14.89
C LEU A 95 -27.43 9.94 -15.08
N MET A 96 -26.62 10.02 -14.02
CA MET A 96 -25.21 9.65 -14.07
C MET A 96 -25.02 8.17 -14.41
N ARG A 97 -25.88 7.29 -13.88
CA ARG A 97 -25.88 5.86 -14.22
C ARG A 97 -26.24 5.60 -15.67
N GLU A 98 -27.19 6.34 -16.23
CA GLU A 98 -27.51 6.26 -17.66
C GLU A 98 -26.35 6.70 -18.54
N LEU A 99 -25.67 7.78 -18.14
CA LEU A 99 -24.48 8.28 -18.83
C LEU A 99 -23.33 7.27 -18.74
N TYR A 100 -23.13 6.65 -17.58
CA TYR A 100 -22.16 5.57 -17.36
C TYR A 100 -22.43 4.33 -18.22
N LYS A 101 -23.70 3.95 -18.45
CA LYS A 101 -24.03 2.85 -19.37
C LYS A 101 -23.57 3.13 -20.80
N LYS A 102 -23.67 4.39 -21.25
CA LYS A 102 -23.26 4.81 -22.60
C LYS A 102 -21.75 5.00 -22.71
N TYR A 103 -21.12 5.52 -21.65
CA TYR A 103 -19.72 5.94 -21.63
C TYR A 103 -18.96 5.39 -20.41
N PRO A 104 -18.84 4.06 -20.26
CA PRO A 104 -18.30 3.43 -19.03
C PRO A 104 -16.81 3.66 -18.78
N ASN A 105 -16.09 4.15 -19.80
CA ASN A 105 -14.65 4.42 -19.75
C ASN A 105 -14.34 5.90 -20.05
N TYR A 106 -15.31 6.80 -19.80
CA TYR A 106 -15.09 8.23 -19.92
C TYR A 106 -14.80 8.82 -18.54
N HIS A 107 -13.66 9.51 -18.42
CA HIS A 107 -13.10 9.92 -17.13
C HIS A 107 -14.03 10.83 -16.32
N THR A 108 -14.70 11.81 -16.94
CA THR A 108 -15.66 12.72 -16.28
C THR A 108 -16.90 11.98 -15.78
N VAL A 109 -17.38 10.98 -16.52
CA VAL A 109 -18.51 10.14 -16.12
C VAL A 109 -18.13 9.22 -14.96
N LEU A 110 -16.93 8.65 -14.99
CA LEU A 110 -16.39 7.87 -13.88
C LEU A 110 -16.20 8.73 -12.63
N TYR A 111 -15.66 9.93 -12.79
CA TYR A 111 -15.55 10.90 -11.70
C TYR A 111 -16.94 11.22 -11.12
N GLY A 112 -17.92 11.52 -11.97
CA GLY A 112 -19.28 11.80 -11.54
C GLY A 112 -19.95 10.63 -10.79
N MET A 113 -19.76 9.39 -11.26
CA MET A 113 -20.18 8.20 -10.51
C MET A 113 -19.51 8.11 -9.13
N GLY A 114 -18.22 8.44 -9.05
CA GLY A 114 -17.49 8.50 -7.79
C GLY A 114 -18.05 9.53 -6.82
N VAL A 115 -18.38 10.74 -7.29
CA VAL A 115 -19.02 11.79 -6.49
C VAL A 115 -20.39 11.34 -5.98
N CYS A 116 -21.23 10.76 -6.84
CA CYS A 116 -22.52 10.21 -6.43
C CYS A 116 -22.38 9.13 -5.35
N CYS A 117 -21.42 8.20 -5.48
CA CYS A 117 -21.13 7.20 -4.45
C CYS A 117 -20.66 7.84 -3.13
N ALA A 118 -19.79 8.85 -3.20
CA ALA A 118 -19.26 9.51 -2.01
C ALA A 118 -20.35 10.24 -1.21
N LEU A 119 -21.30 10.89 -1.89
CA LEU A 119 -22.45 11.55 -1.26
C LEU A 119 -23.46 10.56 -0.65
N GLN A 120 -23.42 9.30 -1.08
CA GLN A 120 -24.16 8.20 -0.47
C GLN A 120 -23.39 7.48 0.64
N GLU A 121 -22.24 8.03 1.05
CA GLU A 121 -21.33 7.42 2.02
C GLU A 121 -20.77 6.05 1.60
N LYS A 122 -20.84 5.72 0.31
CA LYS A 122 -20.24 4.50 -0.29
C LYS A 122 -18.81 4.79 -0.69
N PHE A 123 -17.95 5.02 0.30
CA PHE A 123 -16.60 5.56 0.08
C PHE A 123 -15.68 4.59 -0.66
N GLU A 124 -15.78 3.28 -0.45
CA GLU A 124 -14.99 2.28 -1.16
C GLU A 124 -15.34 2.26 -2.66
N GLU A 125 -16.63 2.30 -2.99
CA GLU A 125 -17.09 2.38 -4.38
C GLU A 125 -16.63 3.69 -5.03
N ALA A 126 -16.74 4.80 -4.31
CA ALA A 126 -16.28 6.11 -4.77
C ALA A 126 -14.78 6.10 -5.14
N VAL A 127 -13.93 5.58 -4.25
CA VAL A 127 -12.49 5.41 -4.51
C VAL A 127 -12.25 4.53 -5.74
N GLY A 128 -13.02 3.46 -5.93
CA GLY A 128 -12.94 2.61 -7.11
C GLY A 128 -13.20 3.38 -8.41
N PHE A 129 -14.23 4.23 -8.44
CA PHE A 129 -14.54 5.09 -9.58
C PHE A 129 -13.49 6.17 -9.81
N PHE A 130 -13.03 6.86 -8.76
CA PHE A 130 -11.96 7.87 -8.88
C PHE A 130 -10.66 7.27 -9.41
N LYS A 131 -10.25 6.08 -8.92
CA LYS A 131 -9.09 5.35 -9.44
C LYS A 131 -9.20 5.06 -10.94
N ARG A 132 -10.38 4.66 -11.41
CA ARG A 132 -10.62 4.43 -12.84
C ARG A 132 -10.57 5.74 -13.64
N ALA A 133 -11.15 6.83 -13.10
CA ALA A 133 -11.12 8.14 -13.73
C ALA A 133 -9.67 8.63 -13.91
N VAL A 134 -8.84 8.61 -12.86
CA VAL A 134 -7.44 9.06 -12.92
C VAL A 134 -6.52 8.10 -13.66
N ALA A 135 -6.87 6.82 -13.77
CA ALA A 135 -6.16 5.88 -14.64
C ALA A 135 -6.36 6.21 -16.12
N ILE A 136 -7.51 6.77 -16.47
CA ILE A 136 -7.76 7.33 -17.81
C ILE A 136 -7.10 8.69 -17.88
N PHE A 137 -7.50 9.68 -17.07
CA PHE A 137 -6.96 11.04 -17.06
C PHE A 137 -6.21 11.37 -15.75
N PRO A 138 -4.87 11.19 -15.71
CA PRO A 138 -4.09 11.37 -14.48
C PRO A 138 -4.07 12.78 -13.92
N TYR A 139 -4.41 13.79 -14.73
CA TYR A 139 -4.38 15.20 -14.36
C TYR A 139 -5.72 15.72 -13.79
N LEU A 140 -6.68 14.82 -13.52
CA LEU A 140 -7.96 15.18 -12.89
C LEU A 140 -7.76 15.45 -11.40
N THR A 141 -7.39 16.68 -11.05
CA THR A 141 -7.05 17.11 -9.68
C THR A 141 -8.20 16.87 -8.70
N GLU A 142 -9.44 17.14 -9.12
CA GLU A 142 -10.65 16.99 -8.35
C GLU A 142 -10.90 15.53 -7.96
N ALA A 143 -10.59 14.59 -8.86
CA ALA A 143 -10.71 13.16 -8.56
C ALA A 143 -9.69 12.71 -7.52
N HIS A 144 -8.45 13.19 -7.59
CA HIS A 144 -7.45 12.91 -6.54
C HIS A 144 -7.86 13.53 -5.20
N PHE A 145 -8.36 14.77 -5.21
CA PHE A 145 -8.81 15.45 -4.00
C PHE A 145 -10.00 14.71 -3.34
N ASN A 146 -11.04 14.40 -4.10
CA ASN A 146 -12.21 13.69 -3.60
C ASN A 146 -11.87 12.25 -3.18
N MET A 147 -10.90 11.61 -3.84
CA MET A 147 -10.37 10.33 -3.39
C MET A 147 -9.67 10.44 -2.03
N ALA A 148 -8.89 11.50 -1.78
CA ALA A 148 -8.30 11.76 -0.46
C ALA A 148 -9.38 11.95 0.62
N MET A 149 -10.46 12.68 0.29
CA MET A 149 -11.59 12.88 1.20
C MET A 149 -12.32 11.58 1.51
N ALA A 150 -12.54 10.72 0.52
CA ALA A 150 -13.10 9.38 0.73
C ALA A 150 -12.17 8.52 1.61
N TYR A 151 -10.85 8.60 1.40
CA TYR A 151 -9.88 7.89 2.24
C TYR A 151 -9.88 8.36 3.70
N ILE A 152 -10.12 9.65 3.98
CA ILE A 152 -10.32 10.15 5.35
C ILE A 152 -11.51 9.43 6.00
N LYS A 153 -12.61 9.26 5.27
CA LYS A 153 -13.82 8.58 5.78
C LYS A 153 -13.60 7.08 6.00
N LEU A 154 -12.74 6.46 5.20
CA LEU A 154 -12.35 5.06 5.33
C LEU A 154 -11.30 4.79 6.42
N GLY A 155 -10.64 5.83 6.95
CA GLY A 155 -9.54 5.64 7.88
C GLY A 155 -8.19 5.29 7.23
N ASP A 156 -8.09 5.35 5.90
CA ASP A 156 -6.89 4.95 5.15
C ASP A 156 -5.89 6.12 5.03
N ILE A 157 -5.06 6.29 6.05
CA ILE A 157 -4.06 7.36 6.13
C ILE A 157 -3.09 7.31 4.93
N ALA A 158 -2.67 6.12 4.51
CA ALA A 158 -1.76 5.97 3.37
C ALA A 158 -2.43 6.43 2.06
N GLY A 159 -3.70 6.07 1.87
CA GLY A 159 -4.54 6.55 0.78
C GLY A 159 -4.69 8.07 0.77
N VAL A 160 -4.98 8.67 1.93
CA VAL A 160 -5.08 10.14 2.09
C VAL A 160 -3.80 10.83 1.62
N VAL A 161 -2.64 10.37 2.13
CA VAL A 161 -1.36 10.99 1.83
C VAL A 161 -1.01 10.86 0.36
N LYS A 162 -1.20 9.67 -0.22
CA LYS A 162 -0.95 9.44 -1.64
C LYS A 162 -1.81 10.33 -2.52
N ALA A 163 -3.11 10.42 -2.24
CA ALA A 163 -4.05 11.20 -3.03
C ALA A 163 -3.78 12.72 -2.95
N PHE A 164 -3.49 13.27 -1.76
CA PHE A 164 -3.12 14.68 -1.65
C PHE A 164 -1.76 15.00 -2.26
N ARG A 165 -0.78 14.08 -2.21
CA ARG A 165 0.49 14.24 -2.94
C ARG A 165 0.26 14.32 -4.45
N GLU A 166 -0.67 13.53 -4.98
CA GLU A 166 -1.06 13.62 -6.39
C GLU A 166 -1.74 14.95 -6.73
N VAL A 167 -2.62 15.48 -5.87
CA VAL A 167 -3.18 16.84 -6.05
C VAL A 167 -2.07 17.88 -6.19
N ILE A 168 -1.05 17.82 -5.32
CA ILE A 168 0.09 18.75 -5.34
C ILE A 168 0.96 18.55 -6.59
N ARG A 169 1.20 17.29 -6.98
CA ARG A 169 2.03 16.93 -8.13
C ARG A 169 1.38 17.34 -9.46
N VAL A 170 0.09 17.07 -9.59
CA VAL A 170 -0.71 17.40 -10.78
C VAL A 170 -0.91 18.91 -10.89
N GLY A 171 -1.19 19.58 -9.76
CA GLY A 171 -1.47 21.01 -9.75
C GLY A 171 -2.91 21.33 -10.15
N GLY A 172 -3.13 22.40 -10.91
CA GLY A 172 -4.47 22.87 -11.31
C GLY A 172 -5.00 23.95 -10.37
N ASP A 173 -6.22 23.77 -9.86
CA ASP A 173 -6.88 24.73 -8.97
C ASP A 173 -6.00 25.06 -7.74
N LYS A 174 -5.67 26.35 -7.59
CA LYS A 174 -4.77 26.82 -6.52
C LYS A 174 -5.34 26.61 -5.13
N ALA A 175 -6.66 26.68 -4.96
CA ALA A 175 -7.31 26.46 -3.68
C ALA A 175 -7.24 24.98 -3.29
N LEU A 176 -7.52 24.05 -4.22
CA LEU A 176 -7.38 22.61 -3.97
C LEU A 176 -5.94 22.21 -3.62
N VAL A 177 -4.96 22.74 -4.36
CA VAL A 177 -3.53 22.48 -4.07
C VAL A 177 -3.12 23.03 -2.71
N SER A 178 -3.57 24.23 -2.36
CA SER A 178 -3.26 24.85 -1.06
C SER A 178 -3.90 24.08 0.10
N GLU A 179 -5.14 23.62 -0.08
CA GLU A 179 -5.87 22.81 0.89
C GLU A 179 -5.22 21.43 1.08
N ALA A 180 -4.80 20.77 -0.01
CA ALA A 180 -4.06 19.50 0.07
C ALA A 180 -2.74 19.65 0.85
N LYS A 181 -1.99 20.74 0.61
CA LYS A 181 -0.77 21.05 1.38
C LYS A 181 -1.06 21.24 2.86
N ARG A 182 -2.09 22.03 3.19
CA ARG A 182 -2.51 22.29 4.56
C ARG A 182 -2.90 21.00 5.28
N ARG A 183 -3.69 20.13 4.63
CA ARG A 183 -4.12 18.85 5.20
C ARG A 183 -2.97 17.89 5.44
N LEU A 184 -1.98 17.84 4.54
CA LEU A 184 -0.77 17.03 4.77
C LEU A 184 0.07 17.56 5.94
N ASP A 185 0.20 18.88 6.08
CA ASP A 185 0.90 19.51 7.20
C ASP A 185 0.18 19.27 8.53
N ASP A 186 -1.16 19.42 8.56
CA ASP A 186 -1.99 19.14 9.73
C ASP A 186 -1.90 17.65 10.14
N LEU A 187 -1.85 16.74 9.17
CA LEU A 187 -1.66 15.31 9.39
C LEU A 187 -0.26 15.00 9.95
N ASP A 188 0.80 15.58 9.37
CA ASP A 188 2.18 15.41 9.86
C ASP A 188 2.33 15.92 11.29
N LYS A 189 1.76 17.10 11.61
CA LYS A 189 1.73 17.64 12.98
C LYS A 189 1.01 16.71 13.96
N THR A 190 -0.13 16.15 13.54
CA THR A 190 -0.90 15.23 14.38
C THR A 190 -0.12 13.94 14.64
N VAL A 191 0.47 13.33 13.61
CA VAL A 191 1.31 12.13 13.74
C VAL A 191 2.54 12.39 14.61
N ARG A 192 3.22 13.54 14.44
CA ARG A 192 4.35 13.93 15.32
C ARG A 192 3.93 14.06 16.76
N LYS A 193 2.77 14.66 17.03
CA LYS A 193 2.26 14.84 18.39
C LYS A 193 1.93 13.50 19.06
N LEU A 194 1.33 12.58 18.31
CA LEU A 194 0.88 11.29 18.84
C LEU A 194 2.02 10.27 18.97
N ASN A 195 2.98 10.25 18.04
CA ASN A 195 4.00 9.19 17.96
C ASN A 195 5.44 9.68 18.05
N GLY A 196 5.68 10.98 17.93
CA GLY A 196 7.04 11.53 17.79
C GLY A 196 7.67 11.25 16.42
N LEU A 197 6.92 10.72 15.46
CA LEU A 197 7.40 10.38 14.12
C LEU A 197 7.02 11.45 13.09
N SER A 198 7.84 11.61 12.04
CA SER A 198 7.37 12.27 10.82
C SER A 198 6.30 11.41 10.13
N LEU A 199 5.44 12.03 9.31
CA LEU A 199 4.42 11.33 8.54
C LEU A 199 5.00 10.24 7.64
N ASP A 200 6.14 10.51 6.98
CA ASP A 200 6.80 9.51 6.14
C ASP A 200 7.37 8.34 6.95
N ALA A 201 7.98 8.63 8.11
CA ALA A 201 8.47 7.58 9.00
C ALA A 201 7.31 6.74 9.55
N PHE A 202 6.20 7.36 9.92
CA PHE A 202 4.98 6.67 10.33
C PHE A 202 4.50 5.74 9.22
N LEU A 203 4.24 6.23 8.01
CA LEU A 203 3.75 5.41 6.90
C LEU A 203 4.67 4.24 6.54
N LYS A 204 6.00 4.45 6.57
CA LYS A 204 6.96 3.38 6.34
C LYS A 204 6.95 2.34 7.46
N ASN A 205 6.81 2.80 8.70
CA ASN A 205 6.73 1.93 9.86
C ASN A 205 5.45 1.08 9.82
N SER A 206 4.35 1.69 9.39
CA SER A 206 3.05 1.09 9.12
C SER A 206 3.09 -0.01 8.07
N GLU A 207 3.76 0.24 6.94
CA GLU A 207 4.00 -0.76 5.88
C GLU A 207 4.83 -1.93 6.41
N THR A 208 5.93 -1.64 7.12
CA THR A 208 6.79 -2.67 7.73
C THR A 208 6.02 -3.52 8.74
N PHE A 209 5.09 -2.93 9.49
CA PHE A 209 4.20 -3.68 10.37
C PHE A 209 3.28 -4.61 9.58
N GLY A 210 2.65 -4.13 8.51
CA GLY A 210 1.78 -4.93 7.66
C GLY A 210 2.49 -6.18 7.12
N GLU A 211 3.72 -6.01 6.63
CA GLU A 211 4.58 -7.13 6.20
C GLU A 211 4.91 -8.09 7.36
N ALA A 212 5.21 -7.55 8.56
CA ALA A 212 5.49 -8.36 9.75
C ALA A 212 4.28 -9.20 10.18
N PHE A 213 3.10 -8.61 10.11
CA PHE A 213 1.85 -9.25 10.45
C PHE A 213 1.47 -10.35 9.45
N GLU A 214 1.63 -10.09 8.15
CA GLU A 214 1.44 -11.11 7.11
C GLU A 214 2.44 -12.27 7.27
N ALA A 215 3.71 -11.97 7.54
CA ALA A 215 4.71 -13.00 7.83
C ALA A 215 4.32 -13.84 9.06
N LEU A 216 3.77 -13.22 10.11
CA LEU A 216 3.28 -13.92 11.29
C LEU A 216 2.10 -14.84 10.96
N GLN A 217 1.11 -14.35 10.21
CA GLN A 217 -0.07 -15.13 9.78
C GLN A 217 0.33 -16.35 8.93
N ASN A 218 1.38 -16.19 8.13
CA ASN A 218 1.94 -17.26 7.29
C ASN A 218 2.95 -18.16 8.04
N HIS A 219 3.06 -18.04 9.36
CA HIS A 219 4.01 -18.80 10.21
C HIS A 219 5.48 -18.63 9.83
N GLN A 220 5.83 -17.54 9.13
CA GLN A 220 7.21 -17.18 8.78
C GLN A 220 7.86 -16.44 9.95
N PHE A 221 7.94 -17.11 11.10
CA PHE A 221 8.26 -16.47 12.38
C PHE A 221 9.61 -15.74 12.40
N ALA A 222 10.65 -16.30 11.77
CA ALA A 222 11.95 -15.64 11.71
C ALA A 222 11.90 -14.30 10.96
N LEU A 223 11.14 -14.24 9.86
CA LEU A 223 10.92 -13.01 9.11
C LEU A 223 10.08 -12.02 9.93
N ALA A 224 8.99 -12.48 10.54
CA ALA A 224 8.13 -11.67 11.39
C ALA A 224 8.91 -11.03 12.56
N ILE A 225 9.76 -11.79 13.24
CA ILE A 225 10.65 -11.27 14.31
C ILE A 225 11.54 -10.14 13.78
N GLY A 226 12.19 -10.35 12.62
CA GLY A 226 13.05 -9.35 12.01
C GLY A 226 12.30 -8.05 11.69
N LEU A 227 11.10 -8.18 11.11
CA LEU A 227 10.27 -7.04 10.73
C LEU A 227 9.68 -6.31 11.95
N PHE A 228 9.13 -7.02 12.95
CA PHE A 228 8.65 -6.38 14.18
C PHE A 228 9.76 -5.66 14.93
N ARG A 229 10.98 -6.20 14.98
CA ARG A 229 12.14 -5.50 15.56
C ARG A 229 12.48 -4.22 14.80
N ARG A 230 12.32 -4.20 13.47
CA ARG A 230 12.48 -2.97 12.67
C ARG A 230 11.40 -1.96 13.01
N VAL A 231 10.15 -2.40 13.18
CA VAL A 231 9.05 -1.51 13.63
C VAL A 231 9.40 -0.88 14.96
N LEU A 232 9.82 -1.69 15.93
CA LEU A 232 10.18 -1.24 17.28
C LEU A 232 11.45 -0.38 17.33
N SER A 233 12.35 -0.52 16.36
CA SER A 233 13.51 0.39 16.25
C SER A 233 13.12 1.79 15.81
N THR A 234 12.00 1.93 15.11
CA THR A 234 11.45 3.23 14.65
C THR A 234 10.48 3.79 15.68
N ASP A 235 9.58 2.96 16.20
CA ASP A 235 8.61 3.29 17.24
C ASP A 235 8.72 2.28 18.41
N PRO A 236 9.57 2.56 19.41
CA PRO A 236 9.73 1.69 20.58
C PRO A 236 8.46 1.54 21.43
N LYS A 237 7.47 2.43 21.26
CA LYS A 237 6.22 2.45 22.00
C LYS A 237 5.08 1.76 21.25
N HIS A 238 5.36 1.09 20.13
CA HIS A 238 4.36 0.40 19.33
C HIS A 238 3.87 -0.89 20.00
N VAL A 239 2.82 -0.76 20.82
CA VAL A 239 2.24 -1.81 21.68
C VAL A 239 1.91 -3.11 20.91
N GLN A 240 1.28 -2.99 19.74
CA GLN A 240 0.87 -4.13 18.93
C GLN A 240 2.08 -4.93 18.42
N SER A 241 3.20 -4.25 18.13
CA SER A 241 4.43 -4.92 17.69
C SER A 241 5.06 -5.72 18.82
N TRP A 242 5.03 -5.21 20.05
CA TRP A 242 5.49 -5.97 21.21
C TRP A 242 4.65 -7.24 21.42
N GLY A 243 3.31 -7.13 21.36
CA GLY A 243 2.43 -8.29 21.49
C GLY A 243 2.63 -9.34 20.39
N ASN A 244 2.65 -8.91 19.12
CA ASN A 244 2.82 -9.82 17.98
C ASN A 244 4.24 -10.38 17.88
N LEU A 245 5.26 -9.64 18.32
CA LEU A 245 6.63 -10.16 18.46
C LEU A 245 6.70 -11.27 19.51
N GLY A 246 5.96 -11.13 20.61
CA GLY A 246 5.82 -12.19 21.60
C GLY A 246 5.26 -13.49 21.01
N LEU A 247 4.20 -13.38 20.20
CA LEU A 247 3.64 -14.52 19.46
C LEU A 247 4.64 -15.14 18.49
N ALA A 248 5.42 -14.33 17.78
CA ALA A 248 6.44 -14.83 16.86
C ALA A 248 7.55 -15.61 17.59
N TYR A 249 7.98 -15.15 18.78
CA TYR A 249 8.92 -15.88 19.63
C TYR A 249 8.33 -17.19 20.17
N ALA A 250 7.07 -17.19 20.61
CA ALA A 250 6.37 -18.41 21.00
C ALA A 250 6.27 -19.42 19.84
N GLY A 251 6.06 -18.95 18.61
CA GLY A 251 6.04 -19.77 17.39
C GLY A 251 7.36 -20.50 17.11
N ILE A 252 8.51 -19.97 17.55
CA ILE A 252 9.82 -20.64 17.44
C ILE A 252 10.26 -21.36 18.72
N GLY A 253 9.45 -21.31 19.77
CA GLY A 253 9.70 -21.97 21.06
C GLY A 253 10.56 -21.17 22.03
N GLU A 254 10.78 -19.89 21.77
CA GLU A 254 11.52 -18.96 22.64
C GLU A 254 10.56 -18.35 23.66
N ARG A 255 10.08 -19.17 24.60
CA ARG A 255 9.04 -18.79 25.57
C ARG A 255 9.46 -17.61 26.43
N SER A 256 10.71 -17.61 26.91
CA SER A 256 11.20 -16.54 27.77
C SER A 256 11.12 -15.17 27.09
N ARG A 257 11.56 -15.08 25.82
CA ARG A 257 11.46 -13.85 25.01
C ARG A 257 10.03 -13.48 24.67
N ALA A 258 9.16 -14.47 24.48
CA ALA A 258 7.75 -14.24 24.23
C ALA A 258 7.08 -13.51 25.40
N LEU A 259 7.33 -13.98 26.63
CA LEU A 259 6.84 -13.35 27.85
C LEU A 259 7.40 -11.94 28.04
N GLU A 260 8.70 -11.73 27.84
CA GLU A 260 9.32 -10.39 27.91
C GLU A 260 8.64 -9.39 26.97
N CYS A 261 8.33 -9.81 25.74
CA CYS A 261 7.66 -8.95 24.77
C CYS A 261 6.22 -8.63 25.18
N LEU A 262 5.49 -9.60 25.72
CA LEU A 262 4.11 -9.40 26.19
C LEU A 262 4.06 -8.54 27.46
N ASP A 263 5.03 -8.71 28.36
CA ASP A 263 5.22 -7.84 29.53
C ASP A 263 5.46 -6.39 29.08
N LYS A 264 6.33 -6.17 28.09
CA LYS A 264 6.55 -4.83 27.50
C LYS A 264 5.28 -4.24 26.88
N ALA A 265 4.47 -5.05 26.20
CA ALA A 265 3.19 -4.59 25.66
C ALA A 265 2.25 -4.13 26.76
N LEU A 266 2.14 -4.90 27.87
CA LEU A 266 1.28 -4.59 29.01
C LEU A 266 1.81 -3.45 29.90
N GLU A 267 3.13 -3.25 29.97
CA GLU A 267 3.73 -2.08 30.59
C GLU A 267 3.33 -0.78 29.86
N LEU A 268 3.26 -0.82 28.53
CA LEU A 268 2.89 0.32 27.69
C LEU A 268 1.37 0.55 27.65
N ASP A 269 0.59 -0.54 27.58
CA ASP A 269 -0.87 -0.50 27.66
C ASP A 269 -1.40 -1.62 28.56
N PRO A 270 -1.65 -1.33 29.85
CA PRO A 270 -2.20 -2.30 30.80
C PRO A 270 -3.59 -2.85 30.42
N ASP A 271 -4.32 -2.16 29.54
CA ASP A 271 -5.66 -2.57 29.07
C ASP A 271 -5.60 -3.42 27.78
N TYR A 272 -4.41 -3.80 27.32
CA TYR A 272 -4.24 -4.59 26.10
C TYR A 272 -4.57 -6.08 26.35
N GLU A 273 -5.87 -6.38 26.42
CA GLU A 273 -6.47 -7.69 26.71
C GLU A 273 -5.87 -8.82 25.86
N ILE A 274 -5.60 -8.57 24.58
CA ILE A 274 -5.03 -9.59 23.69
C ILE A 274 -3.62 -9.97 24.14
N ALA A 275 -2.78 -9.01 24.55
CA ALA A 275 -1.49 -9.33 25.14
C ALA A 275 -1.65 -10.08 26.48
N ALA A 276 -2.61 -9.69 27.32
CA ALA A 276 -2.87 -10.36 28.60
C ALA A 276 -3.30 -11.83 28.42
N VAL A 277 -4.23 -12.10 27.50
CA VAL A 277 -4.72 -13.45 27.17
C VAL A 277 -3.59 -14.31 26.61
N ASN A 278 -2.83 -13.79 25.63
CA ASN A 278 -1.71 -14.51 25.05
C ASN A 278 -0.63 -14.81 26.07
N ARG A 279 -0.35 -13.87 26.99
CA ARG A 279 0.61 -14.06 28.07
C ARG A 279 0.23 -15.22 28.98
N ILE A 280 -1.03 -15.28 29.43
CA ILE A 280 -1.54 -16.39 30.27
C ILE A 280 -1.39 -17.73 29.54
N GLY A 281 -1.61 -17.76 28.22
CA GLY A 281 -1.40 -18.95 27.40
C GLY A 281 0.07 -19.39 27.35
N ILE A 282 0.97 -18.46 27.03
CA ILE A 282 2.41 -18.72 26.88
C ILE A 282 3.07 -19.05 28.23
N GLU A 283 2.58 -18.51 29.34
CA GLU A 283 3.09 -18.81 30.68
C GLU A 283 3.03 -20.31 31.00
N LYS A 284 2.04 -21.03 30.45
CA LYS A 284 1.85 -22.47 30.64
C LYS A 284 2.71 -23.36 29.73
N MET A 285 3.31 -22.79 28.68
CA MET A 285 4.18 -23.53 27.76
C MET A 285 5.52 -23.87 28.42
N ARG A 286 6.28 -24.80 27.86
CA ARG A 286 7.69 -25.04 28.23
C ARG A 286 8.64 -24.28 27.29
N GLU A 287 9.85 -23.99 27.75
CA GLU A 287 10.90 -23.47 26.86
C GLU A 287 11.20 -24.51 25.77
N GLY A 288 11.35 -24.07 24.51
CA GLY A 288 11.50 -24.93 23.33
C GLY A 288 10.18 -25.48 22.77
N GLU A 289 9.07 -25.40 23.51
CA GLU A 289 7.74 -25.78 23.01
C GLU A 289 7.24 -24.71 22.05
N ARG A 290 6.92 -25.09 20.81
CA ARG A 290 6.43 -24.18 19.78
C ARG A 290 4.92 -24.01 19.89
N LEU A 291 4.45 -22.80 19.61
CA LEU A 291 3.02 -22.53 19.54
C LEU A 291 2.39 -23.26 18.33
N GLU A 292 1.58 -24.29 18.59
CA GLU A 292 0.90 -25.10 17.56
C GLU A 292 -0.59 -24.73 17.38
N TRP A 293 -1.19 -24.00 18.33
CA TRP A 293 -2.60 -23.59 18.27
C TRP A 293 -2.76 -22.09 18.03
N LYS A 294 -3.96 -21.70 17.63
CA LYS A 294 -4.30 -20.32 17.29
C LYS A 294 -4.29 -19.43 18.55
N MET A 295 -3.46 -18.38 18.52
CA MET A 295 -3.52 -17.25 19.44
C MET A 295 -4.08 -16.02 18.74
N ASP A 296 -4.61 -15.09 19.52
CA ASP A 296 -5.20 -13.87 18.97
C ASP A 296 -4.09 -12.88 18.62
N SER A 297 -3.97 -12.53 17.35
CA SER A 297 -3.09 -11.47 16.85
C SER A 297 -3.92 -10.24 16.51
N VAL A 298 -3.37 -9.05 16.73
CA VAL A 298 -4.04 -7.80 16.34
C VAL A 298 -3.52 -7.30 15.02
N ASP A 299 -4.46 -7.09 14.10
CA ASP A 299 -4.24 -6.37 12.85
C ASP A 299 -4.04 -4.88 13.13
N TYR A 300 -3.11 -4.28 12.40
CA TYR A 300 -2.86 -2.86 12.49
C TYR A 300 -3.91 -2.09 11.71
N TYR A 301 -4.38 -0.99 12.29
CA TYR A 301 -5.49 -0.16 11.81
C TYR A 301 -6.93 -0.67 12.00
N ARG A 302 -7.15 -1.86 12.55
CA ARG A 302 -8.48 -2.20 13.10
C ARG A 302 -8.51 -1.76 14.54
N ASP A 303 -9.07 -0.57 14.80
CA ASP A 303 -9.11 0.03 16.13
C ASP A 303 -9.44 -1.00 17.23
N TYR A 304 -8.45 -1.22 18.11
CA TYR A 304 -8.68 -1.89 19.36
C TYR A 304 -9.47 -0.95 20.27
N LYS A 305 -10.80 -1.04 20.22
CA LYS A 305 -11.71 -0.23 21.04
C LYS A 305 -11.84 -0.85 22.42
N VAL A 306 -11.18 -0.27 23.41
CA VAL A 306 -11.42 -0.59 24.82
C VAL A 306 -12.04 0.61 25.54
N ARG A 307 -13.10 0.32 26.30
CA ARG A 307 -13.68 1.16 27.38
C ARG A 307 -13.64 2.67 27.11
N GLY A 308 -14.34 3.11 26.06
CA GLY A 308 -14.57 4.54 25.81
C GLY A 308 -13.36 5.35 25.30
N LYS A 309 -12.21 4.72 25.00
CA LYS A 309 -11.10 5.39 24.30
C LYS A 309 -11.49 5.65 22.83
N LYS A 310 -11.13 6.83 22.31
CA LYS A 310 -11.35 7.18 20.89
C LYS A 310 -10.48 6.29 20.01
N SER A 311 -10.97 6.00 18.80
CA SER A 311 -10.22 5.35 17.73
C SER A 311 -8.91 6.10 17.47
N TYR A 312 -7.79 5.38 17.41
CA TYR A 312 -6.48 5.98 17.19
C TYR A 312 -6.39 6.58 15.78
N ILE A 313 -7.00 5.91 14.80
CA ILE A 313 -7.14 6.44 13.43
C ILE A 313 -8.02 7.68 13.41
N ALA A 314 -9.16 7.65 14.13
CA ALA A 314 -10.04 8.80 14.22
C ALA A 314 -9.37 9.98 14.95
N GLU A 315 -8.41 9.73 15.84
CA GLU A 315 -7.61 10.78 16.46
C GLU A 315 -6.60 11.37 15.47
N ILE A 316 -5.92 10.54 14.67
CA ILE A 316 -5.04 10.99 13.59
C ILE A 316 -5.80 11.82 12.55
N LEU A 317 -6.96 11.35 12.12
CA LEU A 317 -7.76 11.95 11.05
C LEU A 317 -8.78 12.98 11.55
N GLY A 318 -8.99 13.10 12.86
CA GLY A 318 -10.06 13.90 13.45
C GLY A 318 -10.02 15.37 13.04
N ASN A 319 -8.83 15.91 12.85
CA ASN A 319 -8.62 17.30 12.40
C ASN A 319 -8.89 17.50 10.90
N LEU A 320 -9.05 16.42 10.13
CA LEU A 320 -9.32 16.45 8.69
C LEU A 320 -10.81 16.28 8.35
N GLY A 321 -11.64 15.88 9.32
CA GLY A 321 -13.03 15.48 9.10
C GLY A 321 -14.05 16.61 8.92
N ASP A 322 -13.70 17.87 9.21
CA ASP A 322 -14.60 19.02 9.11
C ASP A 322 -14.70 19.51 7.65
N PHE A 323 -15.47 18.79 6.83
CA PHE A 323 -15.81 19.20 5.45
C PHE A 323 -17.25 19.71 5.31
N LEU A 324 -18.11 19.51 6.31
CA LEU A 324 -19.56 19.76 6.20
C LEU A 324 -20.14 20.67 7.29
N LYS A 325 -19.30 21.38 8.05
CA LYS A 325 -19.74 22.45 8.96
C LYS A 325 -19.48 23.83 8.34
N LYS A 326 -20.09 24.08 7.18
CA LYS A 326 -20.50 25.41 6.74
C LYS A 326 -21.78 25.27 5.94
#